data_AF-A0A973WPZ2-F1
#
_entry.id   AF-A0A973WPZ2-F1
#
_cell.length_a   1.000
_cell.length_b   1.000
_cell.length_c   1.000
_cell.angle_alpha   90.00
_cell.angle_beta   90.00
_cell.angle_gamma   90.00
#
_symmetry.space_group_name_H-M   'P 1'
#
loop_
_entity.id
_entity.type
_entity.pdbx_description
1 polymer ?
#
loop_
_entity_poly.entity_id
_entity_poly.type
_entity_poly.pdbx_seq_one_letter_code
_entity_poly.pdbx_strand_id
1 'polypeptide(L)'
;MTVYERLTIVDQFEDRASNRAAVMRACDVMTCYLTQLKRPLPEVAAQAVKVAQAYIAGSTAIGGLHDEVRQISNFLKEARRSDSHLNDALSVIRATEALMRLLEEPRWGGGASEALSNFLELVDGFEQDHRLFEHLLESTFDDSKS
;
A
#
# COMPACT_ATOMS: atom_id res chain seq x y z
N MET A 1 -2.09 -15.71 16.08
CA MET A 1 -2.60 -14.37 15.80
C MET A 1 -2.35 -14.11 14.33
N THR A 2 -3.36 -13.71 13.57
CA THR A 2 -3.19 -13.37 12.15
C THR A 2 -2.77 -11.92 12.00
N VAL A 3 -2.12 -11.57 10.89
CA VAL A 3 -1.77 -10.17 10.59
C VAL A 3 -3.01 -9.26 10.57
N TYR A 4 -4.19 -9.80 10.23
CA TYR A 4 -5.46 -9.09 10.26
C TYR A 4 -5.92 -8.73 11.68
N GLU A 5 -5.67 -9.59 12.67
CA GLU A 5 -5.96 -9.29 14.08
C GLU A 5 -5.06 -8.15 14.62
N ARG A 6 -3.92 -7.87 13.97
CA ARG A 6 -3.06 -6.72 14.33
C ARG A 6 -3.63 -5.39 13.85
N LEU A 7 -4.54 -5.36 12.87
CA LEU A 7 -5.12 -4.12 12.35
C LEU A 7 -5.95 -3.36 13.39
N THR A 8 -6.37 -4.00 14.48
CA THR A 8 -7.04 -3.32 15.60
C THR A 8 -6.21 -2.17 16.20
N ILE A 9 -4.87 -2.20 16.08
CA ILE A 9 -4.03 -1.07 16.50
C ILE A 9 -4.28 0.19 15.64
N VAL A 10 -4.64 -0.01 14.37
CA VAL A 10 -4.97 1.05 13.42
C VAL A 10 -6.33 1.63 13.76
N ASP A 11 -7.33 0.79 14.04
CA ASP A 11 -8.66 1.24 14.46
C ASP A 11 -8.56 2.17 15.70
N GLN A 12 -7.76 1.78 16.69
CA GLN A 12 -7.52 2.58 17.90
C GLN A 12 -6.82 3.92 17.61
N PHE A 13 -5.98 3.97 16.58
CA PHE A 13 -5.34 5.20 16.14
C PHE A 13 -6.33 6.10 15.38
N GLU A 14 -7.18 5.52 14.54
CA GLU A 14 -8.22 6.24 13.79
C GLU A 14 -9.22 6.96 14.71
N ASP A 15 -9.52 6.41 15.88
CA ASP A 15 -10.36 7.06 16.90
C ASP A 15 -9.77 8.40 17.41
N ARG A 16 -8.46 8.60 17.27
CA ARG A 16 -7.71 9.74 17.84
C ARG A 16 -7.14 10.68 16.79
N ALA A 17 -7.07 10.24 15.54
CA ALA A 17 -6.47 10.97 14.43
C ALA A 17 -7.52 11.35 13.37
N SER A 18 -7.21 12.37 12.56
CA SER A 18 -8.03 12.60 11.35
C SER A 18 -7.85 11.43 10.38
N ASN A 19 -8.92 11.01 9.67
CA ASN A 19 -8.85 9.94 8.67
C ASN A 19 -7.69 10.15 7.67
N ARG A 20 -7.51 11.38 7.18
CA ARG A 20 -6.39 11.72 6.29
C ARG A 20 -5.02 11.37 6.90
N ALA A 21 -4.79 11.69 8.17
CA ALA A 21 -3.52 11.41 8.82
C ALA A 21 -3.29 9.90 9.02
N ALA A 22 -4.33 9.16 9.38
CA ALA A 22 -4.28 7.71 9.52
C ALA A 22 -4.00 7.01 8.18
N VAL A 23 -4.70 7.41 7.12
CA VAL A 23 -4.49 6.87 5.77
C VAL A 23 -3.08 7.17 5.26
N MET A 24 -2.55 8.37 5.50
CA MET A 24 -1.17 8.68 5.10
C MET A 24 -0.14 7.80 5.83
N ARG A 25 -0.32 7.55 7.14
CA ARG A 25 0.53 6.59 7.87
C ARG A 25 0.38 5.16 7.34
N ALA A 26 -0.82 4.75 6.94
CA ALA A 26 -1.04 3.47 6.28
C ALA A 26 -0.26 3.40 4.95
N CYS A 27 -0.28 4.47 4.15
CA CYS A 27 0.54 4.55 2.94
C CYS A 27 2.04 4.44 3.23
N ASP A 28 2.53 5.01 4.35
CA ASP A 28 3.92 4.86 4.78
C ASP A 28 4.24 3.38 5.08
N VAL A 29 3.37 2.68 5.82
CA VAL A 29 3.52 1.24 6.09
C VAL A 29 3.53 0.42 4.81
N MET A 30 2.56 0.64 3.91
CA MET A 30 2.47 -0.07 2.63
C MET A 30 3.72 0.15 1.77
N THR A 31 4.17 1.40 1.65
CA THR A 31 5.37 1.77 0.88
C THR A 31 6.61 1.09 1.47
N CYS A 32 6.77 1.19 2.79
CA CYS A 32 7.90 0.61 3.50
C CYS A 32 7.92 -0.93 3.35
N TYR A 33 6.77 -1.58 3.48
CA TYR A 33 6.62 -3.02 3.29
C TYR A 33 7.03 -3.45 1.88
N LEU A 34 6.49 -2.82 0.83
CA LEU A 34 6.82 -3.13 -0.56
C LEU A 34 8.32 -2.98 -0.86
N THR A 35 8.99 -1.99 -0.27
CA THR A 35 10.43 -1.75 -0.51
C THR A 35 11.35 -2.77 0.17
N GLN A 36 10.84 -3.46 1.19
CA GLN A 36 11.60 -4.38 2.03
C GLN A 36 11.20 -5.85 1.83
N LEU A 37 10.32 -6.13 0.86
CA LEU A 37 10.00 -7.49 0.45
C LEU A 37 11.26 -8.25 0.02
N LYS A 38 11.34 -9.52 0.41
CA LYS A 38 12.45 -10.40 0.00
C LYS A 38 12.37 -10.71 -1.50
N ARG A 39 11.15 -10.86 -2.02
CA ARG A 39 10.88 -11.12 -3.43
C ARG A 39 10.90 -9.81 -4.23
N PRO A 40 11.62 -9.74 -5.36
CA PRO A 40 11.68 -8.52 -6.16
C PRO A 40 10.32 -8.19 -6.76
N LEU A 41 9.90 -6.94 -6.62
CA LEU A 41 8.67 -6.44 -7.22
C LEU A 41 8.73 -6.50 -8.75
N PRO A 42 7.59 -6.71 -9.42
CA PRO A 42 7.47 -6.44 -10.86
C PRO A 42 7.91 -5.02 -11.18
N GLU A 43 8.55 -4.81 -12.33
CA GLU A 43 9.16 -3.52 -12.71
C GLU A 43 8.19 -2.34 -12.63
N VAL A 44 6.95 -2.54 -13.09
CA VAL A 44 5.87 -1.55 -13.02
C VAL A 44 5.56 -1.15 -11.57
N ALA A 45 5.47 -2.13 -10.66
CA ALA A 45 5.26 -1.87 -9.25
C ALA A 45 6.49 -1.21 -8.60
N ALA A 46 7.69 -1.66 -8.92
CA ALA A 46 8.93 -1.10 -8.39
C ALA A 46 9.12 0.38 -8.76
N GLN A 47 8.78 0.75 -10.01
CA GLN A 47 8.82 2.14 -10.46
C GLN A 47 7.80 3.00 -9.69
N ALA A 48 6.57 2.52 -9.57
CA ALA A 48 5.53 3.23 -8.84
C ALA A 48 5.87 3.43 -7.35
N VAL A 49 6.44 2.42 -6.70
CA VAL A 49 6.91 2.51 -5.31
C VAL A 49 7.98 3.60 -5.14
N LYS A 50 8.89 3.78 -6.12
CA LYS A 50 9.86 4.89 -6.06
C LYS A 50 9.18 6.25 -6.14
N VAL A 51 8.14 6.39 -6.96
CA VAL A 51 7.35 7.62 -7.06
C VAL A 51 6.58 7.87 -5.75
N ALA A 52 5.99 6.82 -5.15
CA ALA A 52 5.35 6.90 -3.84
C ALA A 52 6.32 7.40 -2.76
N GLN A 53 7.52 6.80 -2.67
CA GLN A 53 8.57 7.24 -1.74
C GLN A 53 8.97 8.71 -1.96
N ALA A 54 9.15 9.12 -3.22
CA ALA A 54 9.50 10.49 -3.55
C ALA A 54 8.38 11.48 -3.18
N TYR A 55 7.13 11.10 -3.38
CA TYR A 55 5.98 11.91 -2.97
C TYR A 55 5.89 12.05 -1.45
N ILE A 56 5.98 10.94 -0.71
CA ILE A 56 5.97 10.93 0.76
C ILE A 56 7.12 11.79 1.33
N ALA A 57 8.30 11.70 0.72
CA ALA A 57 9.46 12.53 1.10
C ALA A 57 9.33 14.01 0.68
N GLY A 58 8.27 14.40 -0.04
CA GLY A 58 8.05 15.76 -0.52
C GLY A 58 8.94 16.16 -1.71
N SER A 59 9.62 15.20 -2.35
CA SER A 59 10.53 15.45 -3.48
C SER A 59 9.85 15.31 -4.85
N THR A 60 8.58 14.90 -4.89
CA THR A 60 7.77 14.83 -6.12
C THR A 60 6.39 15.45 -5.89
N ALA A 61 5.90 16.18 -6.89
CA ALA A 61 4.56 16.80 -6.86
C ALA A 61 3.46 15.79 -7.18
N ILE A 62 2.22 16.11 -6.79
CA ILE A 62 1.03 15.27 -7.03
C ILE A 62 0.82 14.87 -8.51
N GLY A 63 1.28 15.71 -9.46
CA GLY A 63 1.24 15.37 -10.89
C GLY A 63 2.01 14.09 -11.24
N GLY A 64 3.13 13.83 -10.55
CA GLY A 64 3.88 12.58 -10.72
C GLY A 64 3.11 11.34 -10.26
N LEU A 65 2.27 11.48 -9.22
CA LEU A 65 1.36 10.39 -8.81
C LEU A 65 0.30 10.14 -9.88
N HIS A 66 -0.34 11.18 -10.42
CA HIS A 66 -1.40 11.02 -11.43
C HIS A 66 -0.91 10.28 -12.68
N ASP A 67 0.29 10.61 -13.14
CA ASP A 67 0.87 9.97 -14.32
C ASP A 67 1.19 8.49 -14.06
N GLU A 68 1.72 8.19 -12.88
CA GLU A 68 2.05 6.81 -12.49
C GLU A 68 0.78 5.97 -12.23
N VAL A 69 -0.25 6.51 -11.58
CA VAL A 69 -1.57 5.86 -11.44
C VAL A 69 -2.15 5.52 -12.81
N ARG A 70 -2.06 6.45 -13.77
CA ARG A 70 -2.52 6.24 -15.15
C ARG A 70 -1.72 5.13 -15.84
N GLN A 71 -0.40 5.12 -15.67
CA GLN A 71 0.48 4.10 -16.25
C GLN A 71 0.15 2.70 -15.72
N ILE A 72 0.06 2.52 -14.39
CA ILE A 72 -0.30 1.23 -13.78
C ILE A 72 -1.72 0.80 -14.20
N SER A 73 -2.68 1.73 -14.18
CA SER A 73 -4.06 1.47 -14.62
C SER A 73 -4.10 0.93 -16.06
N ASN A 74 -3.31 1.52 -16.97
CA ASN A 74 -3.27 1.09 -18.36
C ASN A 74 -2.61 -0.29 -18.50
N PHE A 75 -1.50 -0.52 -17.80
CA PHE A 75 -0.84 -1.82 -17.76
C PHE A 75 -1.81 -2.93 -17.29
N LEU A 76 -2.56 -2.69 -16.20
CA LEU A 76 -3.53 -3.65 -15.67
C LEU A 76 -4.70 -3.90 -16.63
N LYS A 77 -5.16 -2.86 -17.35
CA LYS A 77 -6.20 -3.01 -18.39
C LYS A 77 -5.72 -3.87 -19.55
N GLU A 78 -4.47 -3.73 -19.96
CA GLU A 78 -3.86 -4.53 -21.02
C GLU A 78 -3.66 -5.98 -20.57
N ALA A 79 -3.13 -6.20 -19.36
CA ALA A 79 -2.93 -7.53 -18.78
C ALA A 79 -4.24 -8.31 -18.58
N ARG A 80 -5.37 -7.62 -18.34
CA ARG A 80 -6.69 -8.24 -18.24
C ARG A 80 -7.21 -8.76 -19.59
N ARG A 81 -6.79 -8.15 -20.70
CA ARG A 81 -7.23 -8.54 -22.05
C ARG A 81 -6.49 -9.78 -22.58
N SER A 82 -5.36 -10.15 -21.96
CA SER A 82 -4.51 -11.28 -22.39
C SER A 82 -4.83 -12.61 -21.69
N ASP A 83 -6.01 -12.75 -21.07
CA ASP A 83 -6.50 -13.99 -20.44
C ASP A 83 -5.57 -14.57 -19.35
N SER A 84 -4.87 -13.70 -18.63
CA SER A 84 -4.10 -14.10 -17.46
C SER A 84 -5.02 -14.27 -16.26
N HIS A 85 -5.15 -15.51 -15.77
CA HIS A 85 -5.55 -15.76 -14.40
C HIS A 85 -4.70 -14.87 -13.47
N LEU A 86 -5.32 -14.32 -12.41
CA LEU A 86 -4.68 -13.48 -11.39
C LEU A 86 -3.38 -14.14 -10.89
N ASN A 87 -2.25 -13.79 -11.51
CA ASN A 87 -0.92 -14.16 -11.06
C ASN A 87 -0.57 -13.25 -9.89
N ASP A 88 0.10 -13.77 -8.86
CA ASP A 88 0.60 -13.02 -7.70
C ASP A 88 1.30 -11.71 -8.09
N ALA A 89 2.02 -11.70 -9.22
CA ALA A 89 2.65 -10.50 -9.78
C ALA A 89 1.63 -9.40 -10.17
N LEU A 90 0.48 -9.76 -10.72
CA LEU A 90 -0.60 -8.81 -11.01
C LEU A 90 -1.29 -8.33 -9.74
N SER A 91 -1.42 -9.19 -8.73
CA SER A 91 -2.00 -8.82 -7.44
C SER A 91 -1.17 -7.76 -6.71
N VAL A 92 0.16 -7.91 -6.68
CA VAL A 92 1.05 -6.87 -6.09
C VAL A 92 1.07 -5.57 -6.91
N ILE A 93 0.89 -5.64 -8.24
CA ILE A 93 0.73 -4.44 -9.08
C ILE A 93 -0.57 -3.71 -8.74
N ARG A 94 -1.67 -4.44 -8.48
CA ARG A 94 -2.94 -3.85 -8.00
C ARG A 94 -2.81 -3.25 -6.61
N ALA A 95 -2.09 -3.93 -5.70
CA ALA A 95 -1.80 -3.38 -4.38
C ALA A 95 -1.04 -2.05 -4.48
N THR A 96 -0.08 -1.99 -5.40
CA THR A 96 0.68 -0.76 -5.68
C THR A 96 -0.19 0.32 -6.31
N GLU A 97 -1.09 -0.01 -7.22
CA GLU A 97 -2.08 0.94 -7.76
C GLU A 97 -2.96 1.54 -6.65
N ALA A 98 -3.45 0.69 -5.74
CA ALA A 98 -4.29 1.12 -4.63
C ALA A 98 -3.55 2.09 -3.69
N LEU A 99 -2.29 1.78 -3.35
CA LEU A 99 -1.40 2.70 -2.63
C LEU A 99 -1.27 4.06 -3.32
N MET A 100 -1.02 4.06 -4.63
CA MET A 100 -0.84 5.30 -5.38
C MET A 100 -2.11 6.16 -5.40
N ARG A 101 -3.28 5.52 -5.52
CA ARG A 101 -4.58 6.20 -5.43
C ARG A 101 -4.88 6.75 -4.03
N LEU A 102 -4.49 6.03 -2.98
CA LEU A 102 -4.60 6.52 -1.59
C LEU A 102 -3.71 7.74 -1.35
N LEU A 103 -2.51 7.78 -1.94
CA LEU A 103 -1.62 8.94 -1.87
C LEU A 103 -2.19 10.16 -2.63
N GLU A 104 -2.80 9.93 -3.79
CA GLU A 104 -3.49 10.95 -4.59
C GLU A 104 -4.73 11.49 -3.87
N GLU A 105 -5.60 10.58 -3.41
CA GLU A 105 -6.86 10.88 -2.74
C GLU A 105 -6.99 10.04 -1.45
N PRO A 106 -6.55 10.55 -0.29
CA PRO A 106 -6.60 9.81 0.99
C PRO A 106 -8.01 9.51 1.53
N ARG A 107 -9.06 9.82 0.77
CA ARG A 107 -10.46 9.45 1.05
C ARG A 107 -10.93 8.28 0.17
N TRP A 108 -10.12 7.88 -0.80
CA TRP A 108 -10.40 6.81 -1.72
C TRP A 108 -10.22 5.48 -1.00
N GLY A 109 -11.32 4.78 -0.68
CA GLY A 109 -11.24 3.43 -0.09
C GLY A 109 -11.37 3.36 1.44
N GLY A 110 -11.98 4.36 2.08
CA GLY A 110 -12.42 4.25 3.48
C GLY A 110 -11.39 4.74 4.50
N GLY A 111 -11.21 3.94 5.56
CA GLY A 111 -10.26 4.19 6.65
C GLY A 111 -8.89 3.55 6.42
N ALA A 112 -7.94 3.87 7.28
CA ALA A 112 -6.58 3.33 7.26
C ALA A 112 -6.55 1.80 7.47
N SER A 113 -7.39 1.29 8.39
CA SER A 113 -7.49 -0.15 8.67
C SER A 113 -8.02 -0.93 7.45
N GLU A 114 -9.07 -0.41 6.80
CA GLU A 114 -9.63 -0.97 5.57
C GLU A 114 -8.62 -0.95 4.42
N ALA A 115 -7.90 0.17 4.27
CA ALA A 115 -6.85 0.30 3.27
C ALA A 115 -5.73 -0.74 3.46
N LEU A 116 -5.27 -0.95 4.70
CA LEU A 116 -4.23 -1.94 5.03
C LEU A 116 -4.72 -3.38 4.86
N SER A 117 -5.98 -3.68 5.21
CA SER A 117 -6.59 -4.99 4.98
C SER A 117 -6.66 -5.34 3.49
N ASN A 118 -7.19 -4.42 2.68
CA ASN A 118 -7.28 -4.58 1.23
C ASN A 118 -5.89 -4.75 0.59
N PHE A 119 -4.91 -3.97 1.07
CA PHE A 119 -3.53 -4.10 0.63
C PHE A 119 -2.97 -5.49 0.95
N LEU A 120 -3.14 -5.98 2.19
CA LEU A 120 -2.67 -7.30 2.62
C LEU A 120 -3.25 -8.43 1.77
N GLU A 121 -4.56 -8.41 1.51
CA GLU A 121 -5.21 -9.42 0.65
C GLU A 121 -4.61 -9.48 -0.76
N LEU A 122 -4.20 -8.33 -1.31
CA LEU A 122 -3.60 -8.26 -2.65
C LEU A 122 -2.13 -8.71 -2.67
N VAL A 123 -1.41 -8.62 -1.55
CA VAL A 123 0.01 -9.02 -1.47
C VAL A 123 0.23 -10.42 -0.90
N ASP A 124 -0.75 -11.02 -0.23
CA ASP A 124 -0.66 -12.36 0.39
C ASP A 124 -0.25 -13.46 -0.61
N GLY A 125 -0.79 -13.42 -1.83
CA GLY A 125 -0.36 -14.33 -2.90
C GLY A 125 1.11 -14.14 -3.30
N PHE A 126 1.65 -12.92 -3.15
CA PHE A 126 3.01 -12.58 -3.56
C PHE A 126 4.06 -12.80 -2.46
N GLU A 127 3.70 -12.54 -1.21
CA GLU A 127 4.51 -12.71 0.01
C GLU A 127 3.64 -13.30 1.12
N GLN A 128 4.04 -14.46 1.65
CA GLN A 128 3.30 -15.18 2.70
C GLN A 128 3.88 -14.93 4.11
N ASP A 129 5.08 -14.35 4.22
CA ASP A 129 5.72 -14.00 5.50
C ASP A 129 5.44 -12.54 5.88
N HIS A 130 4.37 -12.32 6.64
CA HIS A 130 3.93 -10.97 7.04
C HIS A 130 4.57 -10.42 8.31
N ARG A 131 5.61 -11.05 8.87
CA ARG A 131 6.27 -10.56 10.09
C ARG A 131 6.79 -9.13 9.98
N LEU A 132 7.29 -8.78 8.78
CA LEU A 132 7.71 -7.42 8.48
C LEU A 132 6.52 -6.45 8.54
N PHE A 133 5.37 -6.84 8.00
CA PHE A 133 4.16 -6.02 8.01
C PHE A 133 3.68 -5.78 9.45
N GLU A 134 3.61 -6.83 10.26
CA GLU A 134 3.24 -6.74 11.68
C GLU A 134 4.16 -5.77 12.43
N HIS A 135 5.48 -5.88 12.20
CA HIS A 135 6.45 -4.99 12.84
C HIS A 135 6.25 -3.52 12.41
N LEU A 136 5.97 -3.27 11.13
CA LEU A 136 5.73 -1.92 10.61
C LEU A 136 4.44 -1.32 11.18
N LEU A 137 3.37 -2.11 11.31
CA LEU A 137 2.12 -1.69 11.96
C LEU A 137 2.38 -1.24 13.39
N GLU A 138 3.02 -2.09 14.19
CA GLU A 138 3.35 -1.78 15.58
C GLU A 138 4.24 -0.54 15.67
N SER A 139 5.27 -0.42 14.83
CA SER A 139 6.17 0.74 14.89
C SER A 139 5.51 2.07 14.51
N THR A 140 4.49 2.04 13.66
CA THR A 140 3.86 3.24 13.08
C THR A 140 2.61 3.69 13.83
N PHE A 141 1.87 2.74 14.41
CA PHE A 141 0.56 2.99 15.04
C PHE A 141 0.54 2.74 16.56
N ASP A 142 1.58 2.11 17.13
CA ASP A 142 1.68 1.96 18.58
C ASP A 142 2.19 3.26 19.24
N ASP A 143 1.25 4.13 19.62
CA ASP A 143 1.54 5.37 20.33
C ASP A 143 2.10 5.16 21.75
N SER A 144 2.17 3.92 22.28
CA SER A 144 2.75 3.67 23.61
C SER A 144 4.26 3.95 23.71
N LYS A 145 4.90 4.28 22.59
CA LYS A 145 6.33 4.62 22.46
C LYS A 145 6.62 6.09 22.13
N SER A 146 5.60 6.96 22.06
CA SER A 146 5.76 8.41 21.79
C SER A 146 5.44 9.29 22.99
#